data_AF-A0A1G0B5V0-F1
#
_entry.id   AF-A0A1G0B5V0-F1
#
_cell.length_a   1.000
_cell.length_b   1.000
_cell.length_c   1.000
_cell.angle_alpha   90.00
_cell.angle_beta   90.00
_cell.angle_gamma   90.00
#
_symmetry.space_group_name_H-M   'P 1'
#
loop_
_entity.id
_entity.type
_entity.pdbx_description
1 polymer ?
#
loop_
_entity_poly.entity_id
_entity_poly.type
_entity_poly.pdbx_seq_one_letter_code
_entity_poly.pdbx_strand_id
1 'polypeptide(L)'
;MTNVLKISIVVKIFLVLILLCCLFSMPYGYYQFVRIASFVLFGYLAYSEIVAKRISFVLLYLILALLFNPIVKVILERHIWHIIDSILALLLIGTMVFDKLNQNNKFFK
;
A
#
# COMPACT_ATOMS: atom_id res chain seq x y z
N MET A 1 -2.30 -20.47 -5.95
CA MET A 1 -3.06 -19.63 -5.00
C MET A 1 -2.23 -19.26 -3.76
N THR A 2 -1.47 -20.19 -3.17
CA THR A 2 -0.60 -19.95 -1.99
C THR A 2 0.60 -19.03 -2.27
N ASN A 3 1.23 -19.12 -3.44
CA ASN A 3 2.39 -18.28 -3.79
C ASN A 3 2.01 -16.80 -3.91
N VAL A 4 0.86 -16.48 -4.50
CA VAL A 4 0.38 -15.10 -4.65
C VAL A 4 0.12 -14.47 -3.28
N LEU A 5 -0.50 -15.19 -2.35
CA LEU A 5 -0.72 -14.70 -0.99
C LEU A 5 0.58 -14.46 -0.21
N LYS A 6 1.58 -15.35 -0.37
CA LYS A 6 2.91 -15.14 0.25
C LYS A 6 3.61 -13.90 -0.31
N ILE A 7 3.60 -13.71 -1.63
CA ILE A 7 4.20 -12.52 -2.26
C ILE A 7 3.50 -11.24 -1.81
N SER A 8 2.18 -11.22 -1.64
CA SER A 8 1.46 -10.03 -1.16
C SER A 8 1.89 -9.59 0.24
N ILE A 9 2.24 -10.53 1.14
CA ILE A 9 2.81 -10.20 2.46
C ILE A 9 4.19 -9.55 2.31
N VAL A 10 5.05 -10.11 1.46
CA VAL A 10 6.39 -9.55 1.19
C VAL A 10 6.27 -8.13 0.61
N VAL A 11 5.36 -7.93 -0.34
CA VAL A 11 5.08 -6.63 -0.95
C VAL A 11 4.61 -5.62 0.10
N LYS A 12 3.69 -5.99 0.99
CA LYS A 12 3.22 -5.12 2.08
C LYS A 12 4.37 -4.74 3.04
N ILE A 13 5.23 -5.70 3.41
CA ILE A 13 6.40 -5.45 4.27
C ILE A 13 7.38 -4.48 3.59
N PHE A 14 7.67 -4.71 2.31
CA PHE A 14 8.55 -3.84 1.53
C PHE A 14 8.00 -2.41 1.44
N LEU A 15 6.69 -2.27 1.25
CA LEU A 15 6.01 -0.98 1.22
C LEU A 15 6.12 -0.22 2.54
N VAL A 16 5.92 -0.92 3.67
CA VAL A 16 6.07 -0.36 5.01
C VAL A 16 7.50 0.14 5.23
N LEU A 17 8.50 -0.64 4.80
CA LEU A 17 9.93 -0.25 4.87
C LEU A 17 10.22 1.01 4.05
N ILE A 18 9.72 1.08 2.82
CA ILE A 18 9.87 2.26 1.95
C ILE A 18 9.19 3.50 2.55
N LEU A 19 7.98 3.35 3.10
CA LEU A 19 7.22 4.44 3.75
C LEU A 19 7.95 4.92 5.02
N LEU A 20 8.52 4.01 5.81
CA LEU A 20 9.33 4.34 6.98
C LEU A 20 10.63 5.07 6.60
N CYS A 21 11.31 4.64 5.55
CA CYS A 21 12.47 5.36 5.01
C CYS A 21 12.09 6.77 4.52
N CYS A 22 10.87 6.95 4.01
CA CYS A 22 10.33 8.25 3.61
C CYS A 22 10.18 9.24 4.77
N LEU A 23 10.03 8.74 6.01
CA LEU A 23 10.00 9.53 7.24
C LEU A 23 11.35 10.19 7.54
N PHE A 24 12.46 9.60 7.05
CA PHE A 24 13.78 10.20 7.15
C PHE A 24 13.98 11.25 6.06
N SER A 25 14.70 12.32 6.37
CA SER A 25 14.87 13.45 5.45
C SER A 25 15.80 13.12 4.26
N MET A 26 15.32 12.36 3.26
CA MET A 26 16.04 12.01 2.01
C MET A 26 15.94 13.07 0.90
N PRO A 27 16.85 13.09 -0.10
CA PRO A 27 16.81 14.05 -1.21
C PRO A 27 15.61 13.84 -2.14
N TYR A 28 15.21 14.90 -2.86
CA TYR A 28 13.97 14.93 -3.68
C TYR A 28 13.81 13.75 -4.66
N GLY A 29 14.90 13.29 -5.28
CA GLY A 29 14.88 12.16 -6.21
C GLY A 29 14.40 10.84 -5.58
N TYR A 30 14.63 10.64 -4.28
CA TYR A 30 14.18 9.45 -3.56
C TYR A 30 12.64 9.40 -3.48
N TYR A 31 11.99 10.53 -3.21
CA TYR A 31 10.52 10.60 -3.16
C TYR A 31 9.87 10.28 -4.51
N GLN A 32 10.50 10.71 -5.60
CA GLN A 32 10.01 10.44 -6.94
C GLN A 32 10.10 8.94 -7.29
N PHE A 33 11.19 8.29 -6.86
CA PHE A 33 11.32 6.84 -6.96
C PHE A 33 10.28 6.10 -6.11
N VAL A 34 10.09 6.53 -4.85
CA VAL A 34 9.09 5.95 -3.94
C VAL A 34 7.69 6.02 -4.55
N ARG A 35 7.28 7.12 -5.18
CA ARG A 35 5.95 7.21 -5.82
C ARG A 35 5.77 6.17 -6.92
N ILE A 36 6.76 6.02 -7.81
CA ILE A 36 6.71 5.03 -8.89
C ILE A 36 6.70 3.60 -8.32
N ALA A 37 7.56 3.32 -7.34
CA ALA A 37 7.60 2.03 -6.67
C ALA A 37 6.26 1.72 -5.99
N SER A 38 5.73 2.65 -5.19
CA SER A 38 4.44 2.52 -4.51
C SER A 38 3.30 2.30 -5.50
N PHE A 39 3.28 3.04 -6.61
CA PHE A 39 2.28 2.85 -7.68
C PHE A 39 2.28 1.41 -8.21
N VAL A 40 3.46 0.88 -8.56
CA VAL A 40 3.61 -0.48 -9.08
C VAL A 40 3.23 -1.53 -8.02
N LEU A 41 3.68 -1.34 -6.78
CA LEU A 41 3.39 -2.25 -5.67
C LEU A 41 1.90 -2.27 -5.30
N PHE A 42 1.22 -1.12 -5.27
CA PHE A 42 -0.23 -1.05 -5.05
C PHE A 42 -1.02 -1.64 -6.22
N GLY A 43 -0.59 -1.43 -7.47
CA GLY A 43 -1.18 -2.08 -8.63
C GLY A 43 -1.09 -3.60 -8.54
N TYR A 44 0.05 -4.13 -8.09
CA TYR A 44 0.23 -5.57 -7.86
C TYR A 44 -0.68 -6.08 -6.73
N LEU A 45 -0.78 -5.35 -5.61
CA LEU A 45 -1.68 -5.72 -4.50
C LEU A 45 -3.14 -5.75 -4.94
N ALA A 46 -3.59 -4.73 -5.70
CA ALA A 46 -4.93 -4.71 -6.26
C ALA A 46 -5.21 -5.94 -7.12
N TYR A 47 -4.26 -6.32 -7.99
CA TYR A 47 -4.38 -7.53 -8.81
C TYR A 47 -4.48 -8.82 -7.95
N SER A 48 -3.64 -8.94 -6.92
CA SER A 48 -3.71 -10.07 -5.98
C SER A 48 -5.08 -10.17 -5.30
N GLU A 49 -5.67 -9.05 -4.89
CA GLU A 49 -6.98 -9.03 -4.24
C GLU A 49 -8.14 -9.34 -5.20
N ILE A 50 -8.02 -8.98 -6.48
CA ILE A 50 -8.97 -9.39 -7.54
C ILE A 50 -8.99 -10.91 -7.63
N VAL A 51 -7.81 -11.54 -7.66
CA VAL A 51 -7.67 -13.01 -7.69
C VAL A 51 -8.23 -13.63 -6.39
N ALA A 52 -8.05 -12.97 -5.25
CA ALA A 52 -8.62 -13.39 -3.97
C ALA A 52 -10.13 -13.11 -3.82
N LYS A 53 -10.78 -12.54 -4.85
CA LYS A 53 -12.19 -12.10 -4.88
C LYS A 53 -12.56 -11.12 -3.75
N ARG A 54 -11.62 -10.33 -3.24
CA ARG A 54 -11.86 -9.34 -2.17
C ARG A 54 -12.01 -7.93 -2.75
N ILE A 55 -13.14 -7.68 -3.41
CA ILE A 55 -13.40 -6.44 -4.16
C ILE A 55 -13.23 -5.17 -3.31
N SER A 56 -13.58 -5.20 -2.02
CA SER A 56 -13.42 -4.06 -1.10
C SER A 56 -11.97 -3.58 -0.98
N PHE A 57 -11.01 -4.51 -0.91
CA PHE A 57 -9.59 -4.16 -0.83
C PHE A 57 -9.00 -3.76 -2.19
N VAL A 58 -9.52 -4.33 -3.28
CA VAL A 58 -9.15 -3.95 -4.65
C VAL A 58 -9.39 -2.45 -4.86
N LEU A 59 -10.59 -1.97 -4.54
CA LEU A 59 -10.95 -0.57 -4.74
C LEU A 59 -10.06 0.37 -3.90
N LEU A 60 -9.77 -0.01 -2.66
CA LEU A 60 -8.88 0.72 -1.78
C LEU A 60 -7.46 0.83 -2.38
N TYR A 61 -6.84 -0.30 -2.76
CA TYR A 61 -5.50 -0.27 -3.35
C TYR A 61 -5.45 0.46 -4.70
N LEU A 62 -6.53 0.44 -5.47
CA LEU A 62 -6.63 1.14 -6.75
C LEU A 62 -6.70 2.66 -6.57
N ILE A 63 -7.47 3.14 -5.57
CA ILE A 63 -7.48 4.56 -5.18
C ILE A 63 -6.09 5.00 -4.69
N LEU A 64 -5.42 4.16 -3.89
CA LEU A 64 -4.06 4.42 -3.40
C LEU A 64 -3.04 4.50 -4.54
N ALA A 65 -3.09 3.58 -5.49
CA ALA A 65 -2.26 3.65 -6.70
C ALA A 65 -2.52 4.98 -7.43
N LEU A 66 -3.78 5.37 -7.60
CA LEU A 66 -4.11 6.64 -8.25
C LEU A 66 -3.59 7.86 -7.48
N LEU A 67 -3.58 7.80 -6.14
CA LEU A 67 -3.03 8.85 -5.27
C LEU A 67 -1.50 9.00 -5.42
N PHE A 68 -0.78 7.88 -5.57
CA PHE A 68 0.67 7.85 -5.79
C PHE A 68 1.08 8.02 -7.25
N ASN A 69 0.14 8.27 -8.15
CA ASN A 69 0.39 8.33 -9.57
C ASN A 69 1.48 9.37 -9.90
N PRO A 70 2.56 8.99 -10.60
CA PRO A 70 3.64 9.92 -10.99
C PRO A 70 3.17 11.04 -11.94
N ILE A 71 1.96 10.92 -12.53
CA ILE A 71 1.42 11.87 -13.51
C ILE A 71 0.94 13.18 -12.86
N VAL A 72 0.46 13.13 -11.61
CA VAL A 72 0.06 14.36 -10.91
C VAL A 72 1.34 14.98 -10.36
N LYS A 73 1.86 16.02 -11.03
CA LYS A 73 2.90 16.92 -10.48
C LYS A 73 2.31 17.70 -9.30
N VAL A 74 2.04 16.99 -8.21
CA VAL A 74 1.74 17.62 -6.93
C VAL A 74 3.06 18.11 -6.35
N ILE A 75 3.31 19.40 -6.53
CA ILE A 75 4.26 20.21 -5.78
C ILE A 75 3.68 20.35 -4.36
N LEU A 76 3.53 19.21 -3.70
CA LEU A 76 3.10 19.15 -2.32
C LEU A 76 4.34 19.39 -1.47
N GLU A 77 4.23 20.29 -0.51
CA GLU A 77 5.26 20.47 0.51
C GLU A 77 5.53 19.14 1.20
N ARG A 78 6.80 18.90 1.51
CA ARG A 78 7.31 17.67 2.13
C ARG A 78 6.46 17.20 3.32
N HIS A 79 5.96 18.15 4.11
CA HIS A 79 5.10 17.90 5.26
C HIS A 79 3.81 17.13 4.91
N ILE A 80 3.16 17.45 3.79
CA ILE A 80 1.90 16.80 3.40
C ILE A 80 2.15 15.34 3.00
N TRP A 81 3.26 15.05 2.32
CA TRP A 81 3.65 13.67 1.99
C TRP A 81 3.95 12.84 3.22
N HIS A 82 4.62 13.40 4.23
CA HIS A 82 4.85 12.68 5.49
C HIS A 82 3.53 12.30 6.19
N ILE A 83 2.52 13.17 6.16
CA ILE A 83 1.19 12.88 6.71
C ILE A 83 0.51 11.76 5.91
N ILE A 84 0.51 11.86 4.58
CA ILE A 84 -0.07 10.86 3.69
C ILE A 84 0.60 9.50 3.94
N ASP A 85 1.94 9.45 3.94
CA ASP A 85 2.70 8.22 4.17
C ASP A 85 2.41 7.60 5.53
N SER A 86 2.27 8.43 6.59
CA SER A 86 1.89 7.94 7.91
C SER A 86 0.49 7.34 7.94
N ILE A 87 -0.49 7.97 7.27
CA ILE A 87 -1.85 7.45 7.16
C ILE A 87 -1.87 6.12 6.39
N LEU A 88 -1.07 6.00 5.34
CA LEU A 88 -0.97 4.79 4.53
C LEU A 88 -0.31 3.64 5.24
N ALA A 89 0.75 3.92 6.03
CA ALA A 89 1.35 2.93 6.89
C ALA A 89 0.31 2.36 7.88
N LEU A 90 -0.47 3.24 8.53
CA LEU A 90 -1.58 2.84 9.41
C LEU A 90 -2.65 2.03 8.67
N LEU A 91 -3.04 2.46 7.46
CA LEU A 91 -4.03 1.77 6.63
C LEU A 91 -3.57 0.36 6.28
N LEU A 92 -2.31 0.19 5.85
CA LEU A 92 -1.71 -1.11 5.53
C LEU A 92 -1.69 -2.04 6.73
N ILE A 93 -1.30 -1.55 7.90
CA ILE A 93 -1.34 -2.31 9.15
C ILE A 93 -2.80 -2.72 9.46
N GLY A 94 -3.75 -1.79 9.31
CA GLY A 94 -5.18 -2.07 9.45
C GLY A 94 -5.67 -3.18 8.52
N THR A 95 -5.27 -3.17 7.25
CA THR A 95 -5.64 -4.25 6.31
C THR A 95 -5.07 -5.61 6.72
N MET A 96 -3.83 -5.66 7.24
CA MET A 96 -3.26 -6.90 7.76
C MET A 96 -4.05 -7.46 8.95
N VAL A 97 -4.48 -6.59 9.87
CA VAL A 97 -5.28 -6.99 11.04
C VAL A 97 -6.69 -7.43 10.62
N PHE A 98 -7.34 -6.69 9.72
CA PHE A 98 -8.67 -7.02 9.23
C PHE A 98 -8.70 -8.35 8.45
N ASP A 99 -7.67 -8.64 7.64
CA ASP A 99 -7.51 -9.94 6.99
C ASP A 99 -7.49 -11.09 8.01
N LYS A 100 -6.90 -10.86 9.19
CA LYS A 100 -6.84 -11.82 10.30
C LYS A 100 -8.18 -11.97 11.02
N LEU A 101 -8.95 -10.88 11.17
CA LEU A 101 -10.29 -10.89 11.78
C LEU A 101 -11.34 -11.52 10.86
N ASN A 102 -11.28 -11.27 9.55
CA ASN A 102 -12.20 -11.85 8.57
C ASN A 102 -12.00 -13.37 8.41
N GLN A 103 -10.78 -13.89 8.64
CA GLN A 103 -10.53 -15.32 8.78
C GLN A 103 -11.27 -15.92 10.00
N ASN A 104 -11.27 -15.23 11.13
CA ASN A 104 -11.94 -15.69 12.36
C ASN A 104 -13.48 -15.68 12.23
N ASN A 105 -14.07 -14.68 11.59
CA ASN A 105 -15.53 -14.64 11.39
C ASN A 105 -16.05 -15.70 10.41
N LYS A 106 -15.19 -16.21 9.51
CA LYS A 106 -15.52 -17.36 8.67
C LYS A 106 -15.45 -18.70 9.40
N PHE A 107 -14.85 -18.72 10.59
CA PHE A 107 -14.73 -19.90 11.46
C PHE A 107 -15.91 -20.01 12.45
N PHE A 108 -16.63 -18.91 12.68
CA PHE A 108 -17.82 -18.84 13.54
C PHE A 108 -19.15 -18.83 12.76
N LYS A 109 -19.14 -19.07 11.45
CA LYS A 109 -20.33 -19.17 10.61
C LYS A 109 -20.39 -20.49 9.88
#